data_AF-A0A838UJG9-F1
#
_entry.id   AF-A0A838UJG9-F1
#
_cell.length_a   1.000
_cell.length_b   1.000
_cell.length_c   1.000
_cell.angle_alpha   90.00
_cell.angle_beta   90.00
_cell.angle_gamma   90.00
#
_symmetry.space_group_name_H-M   'P 1'
#
loop_
_entity.id
_entity.type
_entity.pdbx_description
1 polymer ?
#
loop_
_entity_poly.entity_id
_entity_poly.type
_entity_poly.pdbx_seq_one_letter_code
_entity_poly.pdbx_strand_id
1 'polypeptide(L)'
;MTAIHWIEPVSGNFNDGDDWGGGGVPGAGDDAVIDALGTYKVTLNTTEAVQSLILDDAGATLFLQRYADLNLGSSLILGNCSPPRLAPAMAAGA
;
A
#
# COMPACT_ATOMS: atom_id res chain seq x y z
N MET A 1 -3.47 10.40 -12.21
CA MET A 1 -2.93 9.05 -12.00
C MET A 1 -1.48 9.18 -11.60
N THR A 2 -1.28 9.49 -10.33
CA THR A 2 0.02 9.36 -9.67
C THR A 2 -0.07 8.20 -8.70
N ALA A 3 0.99 7.39 -8.63
CA ALA A 3 1.10 6.34 -7.62
C ALA A 3 1.69 6.95 -6.35
N ILE A 4 0.97 6.81 -5.25
CA ILE A 4 1.37 7.30 -3.94
C ILE A 4 1.64 6.09 -3.05
N HIS A 5 2.87 6.01 -2.54
CA HIS A 5 3.38 4.84 -1.83
C HIS A 5 3.34 5.04 -0.32
N TRP A 6 3.02 3.97 0.42
CA TRP A 6 3.08 3.95 1.88
C TRP A 6 4.56 3.94 2.32
N ILE A 7 4.99 4.93 3.09
CA ILE A 7 6.44 5.24 3.21
C ILE A 7 7.22 4.29 4.14
N GLU A 8 6.59 3.80 5.20
CA GLU A 8 7.24 3.00 6.23
C GLU A 8 6.33 1.84 6.65
N PRO A 9 6.87 0.71 7.15
CA PRO A 9 6.08 -0.37 7.72
C PRO A 9 5.52 0.03 9.11
N VAL A 10 4.90 1.19 9.18
CA VAL A 10 4.27 1.77 10.36
C VAL A 10 2.78 1.41 10.35
N SER A 11 2.28 1.05 11.53
CA SER A 11 0.84 0.91 11.70
C SER A 11 0.23 2.30 11.90
N GLY A 12 -0.55 2.75 10.93
CA GLY A 12 -1.01 4.12 10.83
C GLY A 12 -2.42 4.24 10.28
N ASN A 13 -2.84 5.47 10.04
CA ASN A 13 -4.14 5.75 9.46
C ASN A 13 -3.99 6.02 7.96
N PHE A 14 -4.82 5.39 7.13
CA PHE A 14 -4.88 5.66 5.70
C PHE A 14 -5.06 7.15 5.40
N ASN A 15 -5.75 7.88 6.27
CA ASN A 15 -5.98 9.33 6.15
C ASN A 15 -4.84 10.21 6.64
N ASP A 16 -3.75 9.63 7.16
CA ASP A 16 -2.58 10.40 7.57
C ASP A 16 -1.70 10.65 6.35
N GLY A 17 -1.63 11.90 5.89
CA GLY A 17 -0.83 12.28 4.73
C GLY A 17 0.67 12.07 4.95
N ASP A 18 1.12 12.08 6.21
CA ASP A 18 2.52 11.87 6.56
C ASP A 18 2.95 10.40 6.36
N ASP A 19 2.00 9.45 6.38
CA ASP A 19 2.25 8.03 6.10
C ASP A 19 2.34 7.72 4.58
N TRP A 20 2.07 8.72 3.73
CA TRP A 20 2.11 8.61 2.27
C TRP A 20 3.25 9.39 1.63
N GLY A 21 3.80 8.82 0.56
CA GLY A 21 4.89 9.41 -0.22
C GLY A 21 4.48 10.75 -0.81
N GLY A 22 5.19 11.82 -0.43
CA GLY A 22 4.86 13.19 -0.86
C GLY A 22 3.99 13.97 0.11
N GLY A 23 3.65 13.41 1.28
CA GLY A 23 2.96 14.13 2.37
C GLY A 23 1.47 14.37 2.11
N GLY A 24 0.85 13.56 1.25
CA GLY A 24 -0.55 13.72 0.85
C GLY A 24 -1.26 12.38 0.68
N VAL A 25 -2.49 12.32 1.18
CA VAL A 25 -3.35 11.14 1.05
C VAL A 25 -3.77 10.95 -0.41
N PRO A 26 -3.72 9.71 -0.96
CA PRO A 26 -4.20 9.43 -2.30
C PRO A 26 -5.69 9.74 -2.46
N GLY A 27 -6.03 10.48 -3.51
CA GLY A 27 -7.39 10.83 -3.87
C GLY A 27 -7.95 10.00 -5.02
N ALA A 28 -9.17 10.31 -5.45
CA ALA A 28 -9.93 9.51 -6.42
C ALA A 28 -9.26 9.38 -7.81
N GLY A 29 -8.23 10.18 -8.11
CA GLY A 29 -7.45 10.11 -9.35
C GLY A 29 -6.07 9.47 -9.22
N ASP A 30 -5.74 8.96 -8.03
CA ASP A 30 -4.43 8.45 -7.65
C ASP A 30 -4.47 6.98 -7.24
N ASP A 31 -3.35 6.30 -7.43
CA ASP A 31 -3.17 4.89 -7.10
C ASP A 31 -2.52 4.79 -5.71
N ALA A 32 -3.21 4.14 -4.78
CA ALA A 32 -2.70 3.88 -3.44
C ALA A 32 -1.85 2.60 -3.45
N VAL A 33 -0.56 2.71 -3.17
CA VAL A 33 0.38 1.60 -3.17
C VAL A 33 0.89 1.33 -1.76
N ILE A 34 0.61 0.15 -1.24
CA ILE A 34 1.04 -0.31 0.08
C ILE A 34 2.07 -1.42 -0.15
N ASP A 35 3.34 -1.03 -0.24
CA ASP A 35 4.49 -1.87 -0.59
C ASP A 35 5.65 -1.79 0.42
N ALA A 36 5.43 -1.15 1.58
CA ALA A 36 6.41 -1.11 2.64
C ALA A 36 6.66 -2.52 3.20
N LEU A 37 7.93 -2.91 3.36
CA LEU A 37 8.29 -4.24 3.82
C LEU A 37 8.18 -4.34 5.35
N GLY A 38 7.30 -5.21 5.86
CA GLY A 38 7.21 -5.48 7.29
C GLY A 38 5.81 -5.91 7.72
N THR A 39 5.62 -6.11 9.03
CA THR A 39 4.30 -6.43 9.57
C THR A 39 3.66 -5.19 10.16
N TYR A 40 2.60 -4.70 9.53
CA TYR A 40 1.92 -3.48 9.95
C TYR A 40 0.46 -3.47 9.52
N LYS A 41 -0.29 -2.55 10.12
CA LYS A 41 -1.72 -2.39 9.86
C LYS A 41 -2.02 -0.98 9.40
N VAL A 42 -2.52 -0.84 8.18
CA VAL A 42 -3.10 0.40 7.67
C VAL A 42 -4.56 0.44 8.07
N THR A 43 -4.93 1.40 8.91
CA THR A 43 -6.30 1.53 9.41
C THR A 43 -7.04 2.59 8.63
N LEU A 44 -8.22 2.28 8.10
CA LEU A 44 -9.08 3.23 7.42
C LEU A 44 -10.24 3.56 8.36
N ASN A 45 -10.32 4.81 8.83
CA ASN A 45 -11.30 5.25 9.83
C ASN A 45 -12.42 6.15 9.26
N THR A 46 -12.24 6.67 8.05
CA THR A 46 -13.24 7.44 7.30
C THR A 46 -13.43 6.84 5.92
N THR A 47 -14.48 7.24 5.20
CA THR A 47 -14.70 6.79 3.82
C THR A 47 -13.76 7.52 2.87
N GLU A 48 -12.93 6.77 2.16
CA GLU A 48 -11.96 7.31 1.21
C GLU A 48 -12.23 6.82 -0.21
N ALA A 49 -11.74 7.56 -1.21
CA ALA A 49 -11.85 7.20 -2.61
C ALA A 49 -10.50 7.32 -3.29
N VAL A 50 -10.08 6.24 -3.96
CA VAL A 50 -8.83 6.16 -4.74
C VAL A 50 -9.11 5.58 -6.12
N GLN A 51 -8.21 5.81 -7.08
CA GLN A 51 -8.36 5.23 -8.42
C GLN A 51 -8.14 3.72 -8.38
N SER A 52 -7.06 3.27 -7.76
CA SER A 52 -6.76 1.85 -7.54
C SER A 52 -6.04 1.64 -6.20
N LEU A 53 -6.14 0.42 -5.67
CA LEU A 53 -5.41 0.00 -4.48
C LEU A 53 -4.50 -1.18 -4.83
N ILE A 54 -3.23 -1.07 -4.47
CA ILE A 54 -2.22 -2.11 -4.61
C ILE A 54 -1.71 -2.48 -3.22
N LEU A 55 -1.98 -3.70 -2.77
CA LEU A 55 -1.46 -4.26 -1.52
C LEU A 55 -0.36 -5.27 -1.88
N ASP A 56 0.90 -4.86 -1.81
CA ASP A 56 2.04 -5.58 -2.38
C ASP A 56 3.00 -6.19 -1.35
N ASP A 57 2.66 -6.11 -0.06
CA ASP A 57 3.42 -6.78 1.00
C ASP A 57 2.54 -7.78 1.76
N ALA A 58 3.07 -8.98 2.00
CA ALA A 58 2.34 -10.06 2.67
C ALA A 58 2.16 -9.82 4.18
N GLY A 59 2.95 -8.92 4.78
CA GLY A 59 2.83 -8.48 6.16
C GLY A 59 1.95 -7.24 6.33
N ALA A 60 1.54 -6.59 5.24
CA ALA A 60 0.61 -5.48 5.27
C ALA A 60 -0.83 -5.96 5.48
N THR A 61 -1.52 -5.37 6.45
CA THR A 61 -2.96 -5.58 6.68
C THR A 61 -3.71 -4.27 6.46
N LEU A 62 -4.65 -4.24 5.51
CA LEU A 62 -5.63 -3.16 5.42
C LEU A 62 -6.83 -3.48 6.33
N PHE A 63 -7.07 -2.63 7.32
CA PHE A 63 -8.15 -2.76 8.28
C PHE A 63 -9.17 -1.64 8.13
N LEU A 64 -10.37 -1.97 7.69
CA LEU A 64 -11.50 -1.05 7.61
C LEU A 64 -12.18 -0.97 8.98
N GLN A 65 -12.24 0.22 9.58
CA GLN A 65 -13.02 0.42 10.80
C GLN A 65 -14.52 0.34 10.51
N ARG A 66 -15.32 0.22 11.57
CA ARG A 66 -16.79 0.14 11.45
C ARG A 66 -17.32 1.39 10.74
N TYR A 67 -18.03 1.18 9.62
CA TYR A 67 -18.57 2.22 8.73
C TYR A 67 -17.55 2.97 7.88
N ALA A 68 -16.35 2.42 7.72
CA ALA A 68 -15.34 2.97 6.84
C ALA A 68 -15.35 2.16 5.52
N ASP A 69 -15.45 2.86 4.40
CA ASP A 69 -15.46 2.28 3.07
C ASP A 69 -14.27 2.81 2.26
N LEU A 70 -13.64 1.93 1.47
CA LEU A 70 -12.67 2.34 0.47
C LEU A 70 -13.29 2.17 -0.91
N ASN A 71 -13.63 3.29 -1.55
CA ASN A 71 -14.17 3.28 -2.90
C ASN A 71 -13.05 3.26 -3.93
N LEU A 72 -13.10 2.30 -4.85
CA LEU A 72 -12.11 2.13 -5.91
C LEU A 72 -12.71 2.55 -7.24
N GLY A 73 -12.04 3.48 -7.92
CA GLY A 73 -12.43 3.90 -9.27
C GLY A 73 -12.20 2.83 -10.34
N SER A 74 -11.31 1.87 -10.08
CA SER A 74 -10.96 0.80 -11.03
C SER A 74 -10.61 -0.53 -10.38
N SER A 75 -9.36 -0.76 -9.97
CA SER A 75 -8.90 -2.11 -9.56
C SER A 75 -8.39 -2.20 -8.12
N LEU A 76 -8.57 -3.38 -7.54
CA LEU A 76 -7.86 -3.88 -6.37
C LEU A 76 -6.83 -4.92 -6.82
N ILE A 77 -5.57 -4.75 -6.45
CA ILE A 77 -4.49 -5.70 -6.73
C ILE A 77 -3.94 -6.19 -5.39
N LEU A 78 -3.98 -7.50 -5.16
CA LEU A 78 -3.48 -8.15 -3.95
C LEU A 78 -2.32 -9.06 -4.31
N GLY A 79 -1.12 -8.74 -3.82
CA GLY A 79 0.12 -9.41 -4.15
C GLY A 79 0.46 -9.23 -5.62
N ASN A 80 1.48 -8.45 -5.95
CA ASN A 80 2.10 -8.67 -7.24
C ASN A 80 2.78 -10.04 -7.18
N CYS A 81 2.59 -10.84 -8.22
CA CYS A 81 3.50 -11.95 -8.48
C CYS A 81 4.80 -11.36 -9.05
N SER A 82 5.46 -10.41 -8.36
CA SER A 82 6.79 -9.96 -8.76
C SER A 82 7.77 -11.05 -8.33
N PRO A 83 8.68 -11.47 -9.22
CA PRO A 83 9.75 -12.37 -8.82
C PRO A 83 10.49 -11.74 -7.63
N PRO A 84 10.96 -12.55 -6.66
CA PRO A 84 11.66 -12.05 -5.49
C PRO A 84 12.76 -11.08 -5.94
N ARG A 85 12.72 -9.84 -5.45
CA ARG A 85 13.76 -8.83 -5.67
C ARG A 85 15.11 -9.41 -5.27
N LEU A 86 15.85 -9.90 -6.28
CA LEU A 86 17.25 -10.31 -6.28
C LEU A 86 17.85 -10.47 -4.87
N ALA A 87 17.74 -11.67 -4.29
CA ALA A 87 18.89 -12.16 -3.53
C ALA A 87 20.09 -12.05 -4.50
N PRO A 88 21.21 -11.41 -4.12
CA PRO A 88 22.42 -11.49 -4.91
C PRO A 88 22.67 -12.97 -5.16
N ALA A 89 22.66 -13.39 -6.42
CA ALA A 89 23.05 -14.75 -6.76
C ALA A 89 24.44 -14.95 -6.14
N MET A 90 24.47 -15.72 -5.06
CA MET A 90 25.70 -16.20 -4.46
C MET A 90 26.51 -16.79 -5.60
N ALA A 91 27.73 -16.29 -5.77
CA ALA A 91 28.67 -16.78 -6.75
C ALA A 91 28.72 -18.31 -6.65
N ALA A 92 28.17 -19.00 -7.65
CA ALA A 92 28.47 -20.39 -7.89
C ALA A 92 29.91 -20.41 -8.42
N GLY A 93 30.86 -20.53 -7.49
CA GLY A 93 32.19 -21.01 -7.81
C GLY A 93 32.08 -22.44 -8.31
N ALA A 94 32.56 -22.67 -9.53
CA ALA A 94 33.25 -23.86 -10.00
C ALA A 94 33.89 -23.54 -11.34
#